data_AF-A0A9X3N3M4-F1
#
_entry.id   AF-A0A9X3N3M4-F1
#
_cell.length_a   1.000
_cell.length_b   1.000
_cell.length_c   1.000
_cell.angle_alpha   90.00
_cell.angle_beta   90.00
_cell.angle_gamma   90.00
#
_symmetry.space_group_name_H-M   'P 1'
#
loop_
_entity.id
_entity.type
_entity.pdbx_description
1 polymer ?
#
loop_
_entity_poly.entity_id
_entity_poly.type
_entity_poly.pdbx_seq_one_letter_code
_entity_poly.pdbx_strand_id
1 'polypeptide(L)' 'MSEEDLVLDAEARRRLRHDLRTPLTIVAGFAEVLAGEREISDADRREFAQRIQDAANDLRRLLDDVLED' A
#
# COMPACT_ATOMS: atom_id res chain seq x y z
N MET A 1 12.13 7.22 26.22
CA MET A 1 11.85 7.26 24.79
C MET A 1 11.92 8.71 24.38
N SER A 2 13.08 9.13 23.89
CA SER A 2 13.37 10.50 23.44
C SER A 2 12.89 10.69 22.01
N GLU A 3 12.50 11.90 21.63
CA GLU A 3 12.05 12.31 20.28
C GLU A 3 13.07 12.03 19.14
N GLU A 4 14.25 11.48 19.47
CA GLU A 4 15.36 11.21 18.56
C GLU A 4 15.33 9.79 17.94
N ASP A 5 14.55 8.85 18.52
CA ASP A 5 14.44 7.46 18.02
C ASP A 5 13.57 7.36 16.73
N LEU A 6 12.89 8.42 16.31
CA LEU A 6 11.96 8.42 15.16
C LEU A 6 12.61 8.79 13.82
N VAL A 7 13.92 9.10 13.79
CA VAL A 7 14.60 9.47 12.54
C VAL A 7 15.10 8.23 11.83
N LEU A 8 14.23 7.67 10.99
CA LEU A 8 14.59 6.64 10.03
C LEU A 8 15.85 7.05 9.26
N ASP A 9 16.85 6.18 9.25
CA ASP A 9 18.06 6.45 8.48
C ASP A 9 17.70 6.63 6.98
N ALA A 10 18.57 7.35 6.26
CA ALA A 10 18.30 7.72 4.88
C ALA A 10 18.11 6.50 3.95
N GLU A 11 18.69 5.36 4.30
CA GLU A 11 18.62 4.10 3.55
C GLU A 11 17.30 3.38 3.82
N ALA A 12 16.91 3.22 5.08
CA ALA A 12 15.61 2.71 5.52
C ALA A 12 14.47 3.52 4.89
N ARG A 13 14.56 4.86 4.93
CA ARG A 13 13.57 5.73 4.29
C ARG A 13 13.52 5.56 2.77
N ARG A 14 14.67 5.32 2.12
CA ARG A 14 14.73 5.07 0.67
C ARG A 14 14.11 3.72 0.32
N ARG A 15 14.40 2.68 1.11
CA ARG A 15 13.84 1.34 0.95
C ARG A 15 12.32 1.37 1.14
N LEU A 16 11.83 1.98 2.22
CA LEU A 16 10.39 2.17 2.45
C LEU A 16 9.71 2.85 1.26
N ARG A 17 10.28 3.94 0.73
CA ARG A 17 9.71 4.59 -0.48
C ARG A 17 9.70 3.69 -1.71
N HIS A 18 10.67 2.80 -1.86
CA HIS A 18 10.68 1.85 -2.96
C HIS A 18 9.57 0.81 -2.77
N ASP A 19 9.47 0.26 -1.57
CA ASP A 19 8.58 -0.86 -1.27
C ASP A 19 7.12 -0.41 -1.20
N LEU A 20 6.83 0.83 -0.77
CA LEU A 20 5.49 1.43 -0.80
C LEU A 20 4.95 1.66 -2.24
N ARG A 21 5.82 1.86 -3.24
CA ARG A 21 5.36 2.16 -4.62
C ARG A 21 4.50 1.03 -5.20
N THR A 22 4.88 -0.21 -4.94
CA THR A 22 4.20 -1.39 -5.48
C THR A 22 2.75 -1.48 -4.99
N PRO A 23 2.47 -1.57 -3.67
CA PRO A 23 1.09 -1.63 -3.19
C PRO A 23 0.30 -0.35 -3.46
N LEU A 24 0.92 0.84 -3.48
CA LEU A 24 0.23 2.07 -3.92
C LEU A 24 -0.22 2.00 -5.39
N THR A 25 0.64 1.48 -6.27
CA THR A 25 0.30 1.29 -7.69
C THR A 25 -0.88 0.34 -7.85
N ILE A 26 -0.91 -0.73 -7.06
CA ILE A 26 -2.00 -1.71 -7.06
C ILE A 26 -3.31 -1.06 -6.61
N VAL A 27 -3.31 -0.36 -5.48
CA VAL A 27 -4.50 0.34 -4.97
C VAL A 27 -5.02 1.33 -5.99
N ALA A 28 -4.16 2.19 -6.53
CA ALA A 28 -4.54 3.21 -7.49
C ALA A 28 -5.11 2.60 -8.79
N GLY A 29 -4.42 1.60 -9.36
CA GLY A 29 -4.83 0.99 -10.62
C GLY A 29 -6.18 0.25 -10.51
N PHE A 30 -6.41 -0.52 -9.45
CA PHE A 30 -7.70 -1.18 -9.27
C PHE A 30 -8.82 -0.20 -8.90
N ALA A 31 -8.52 0.87 -8.15
CA ALA A 31 -9.48 1.93 -7.88
C ALA A 31 -9.90 2.66 -9.18
N GLU A 32 -8.96 2.93 -10.08
CA GLU A 32 -9.23 3.52 -11.39
C GLU A 32 -10.13 2.61 -12.25
N VAL A 33 -9.83 1.30 -12.29
CA VAL A 33 -10.68 0.32 -12.98
C VAL A 33 -12.10 0.30 -12.41
N LEU A 34 -12.24 0.25 -11.08
CA LEU A 34 -13.53 0.23 -10.40
C LEU A 34 -14.35 1.52 -10.57
N ALA A 35 -13.68 2.65 -10.76
CA ALA A 35 -14.31 3.96 -10.99
C ALA A 35 -14.68 4.21 -12.46
N GLY A 36 -14.16 3.42 -13.38
CA GLY A 36 -14.43 3.54 -14.81
C GLY A 36 -15.87 3.17 -15.19
N GLU A 37 -16.27 3.58 -16.39
CA GLU A 37 -17.63 3.34 -16.93
C GLU A 37 -17.84 1.92 -17.47
N ARG A 38 -16.78 1.11 -17.53
CA ARG A 38 -16.87 -0.28 -18.02
C ARG A 38 -17.70 -1.12 -17.05
N GLU A 39 -18.63 -1.93 -17.57
CA GLU A 39 -19.30 -2.94 -16.76
C GLU A 39 -18.29 -3.97 -16.24
N ILE A 40 -18.34 -4.19 -14.93
CA ILE A 40 -17.49 -5.15 -14.21
C ILE A 40 -18.42 -6.18 -13.60
N SER A 41 -18.10 -7.46 -13.79
CA SER A 41 -18.87 -8.54 -13.18
C SER A 41 -18.75 -8.48 -11.65
N ASP A 42 -19.74 -9.03 -10.93
CA ASP A 42 -19.65 -9.14 -9.47
C ASP A 42 -18.43 -9.94 -9.01
N ALA A 43 -17.98 -10.92 -9.81
CA ALA A 43 -16.80 -11.72 -9.54
C ALA A 43 -15.52 -10.86 -9.63
N ASP A 44 -15.35 -10.13 -10.73
CA ASP A 44 -14.20 -9.25 -10.94
C ASP A 44 -14.18 -8.11 -9.92
N ARG A 45 -15.35 -7.53 -9.58
CA ARG A 45 -15.46 -6.49 -8.54
C ARG A 45 -14.96 -7.00 -7.20
N ARG A 46 -15.31 -8.24 -6.80
CA ARG A 46 -14.81 -8.87 -5.57
C ARG A 46 -13.32 -9.14 -5.65
N GLU A 47 -12.81 -9.61 -6.78
CA GLU A 47 -11.36 -9.80 -6.96
C GLU A 47 -10.61 -8.47 -6.81
N PHE A 48 -11.03 -7.41 -7.48
CA PHE A 48 -10.37 -6.11 -7.41
C PHE A 48 -10.41 -5.52 -5.99
N ALA A 49 -11.55 -5.65 -5.31
CA ALA A 49 -11.66 -5.27 -3.91
C ALA A 49 -10.68 -6.05 -3.01
N GLN A 50 -10.52 -7.35 -3.24
CA GLN A 50 -9.54 -8.17 -2.51
C GLN A 50 -8.10 -7.71 -2.79
N ARG A 51 -7.75 -7.44 -4.05
CA ARG A 51 -6.41 -6.93 -4.42
C ARG A 51 -6.09 -5.60 -3.74
N ILE A 52 -7.06 -4.69 -3.68
CA ILE A 52 -6.93 -3.42 -2.96
C ILE A 52 -6.71 -3.68 -1.46
N GLN A 53 -7.51 -4.58 -0.87
CA GLN A 53 -7.41 -4.89 0.56
C GLN A 53 -6.06 -5.51 0.92
N ASP A 54 -5.54 -6.41 0.10
CA ASP A 54 -4.24 -7.05 0.29
C ASP A 54 -3.11 -6.01 0.21
N ALA A 55 -3.15 -5.15 -0.81
CA ALA A 55 -2.17 -4.06 -0.96
C ALA A 55 -2.25 -3.04 0.19
N ALA A 56 -3.44 -2.73 0.69
CA ALA A 56 -3.62 -1.87 1.87
C ALA A 56 -3.03 -2.51 3.14
N ASN A 57 -3.15 -3.83 3.28
CA ASN A 57 -2.51 -4.55 4.39
C ASN A 57 -0.98 -4.59 4.24
N ASP A 58 -0.46 -4.71 3.01
CA ASP A 58 0.98 -4.59 2.75
C ASP A 58 1.50 -3.21 3.12
N LEU A 59 0.78 -2.14 2.75
CA LEU A 59 1.12 -0.76 3.16
C LEU A 59 1.20 -0.63 4.67
N ARG A 60 0.21 -1.18 5.39
CA ARG A 60 0.20 -1.11 6.85
C ARG A 60 1.39 -1.86 7.45
N ARG A 61 1.69 -3.07 6.99
CA ARG A 61 2.88 -3.83 7.42
C ARG A 61 4.18 -3.06 7.18
N LEU A 62 4.37 -2.49 6.00
CA LEU A 62 5.57 -1.69 5.68
C LEU A 62 5.73 -0.45 6.56
N LEU A 63 4.62 0.14 7.02
CA LEU A 63 4.64 1.27 7.95
C LEU A 63 4.91 0.81 9.38
N ASP A 64 4.28 -0.28 9.81
CA ASP A 64 4.46 -0.86 11.15
C ASP A 64 5.91 -1.34 11.35
N ASP A 65 6.51 -2.01 10.35
CA ASP A 65 7.91 -2.47 10.36
C ASP A 65 8.91 -1.32 10.60
N VAL A 66 8.51 -0.08 10.28
CA VAL A 66 9.32 1.13 10.37
C VAL A 66 9.08 1.89 11.68
N LEU A 67 7.96 1.61 12.38
CA LEU A 67 7.60 2.23 13.65
C LEU A 67 7.95 1.34 14.86
N GLU A 68 8.15 0.04 14.64
CA GLU A 68 8.56 -0.93 15.66
C GLU A 68 10.09 -1.08 15.80
N ASP A 69 10.85 -0.59 14.82
CA ASP A 69 12.32 -0.44 14.85
C ASP A 69 12.74 0.90 15.50
#